data_AF-A0A3C1WKS4-F1
#
_entry.id   AF-A0A3C1WKS4-F1
#
_cell.length_a   1.000
_cell.length_b   1.000
_cell.length_c   1.000
_cell.angle_alpha   90.00
_cell.angle_beta   90.00
_cell.angle_gamma   90.00
#
_symmetry.space_group_name_H-M   'P 1'
#
loop_
_entity.id
_entity.type
_entity.pdbx_description
1 polymer ?
#
loop_
_entity_poly.entity_id
_entity_poly.type
_entity_poly.pdbx_seq_one_letter_code
_entity_poly.pdbx_strand_id
1 'polypeptide(L)'
;KIFSFLLTLAFIPLLLLQGFIAFTDTVHDRIKVPWGFDFSFATRKSVFIPPDWNPFNFYPNDQLYQEGYNYVGLVAIAAIAFYLVYLISVLLKRPVFGFLKAVHPFVVLLVFASVPVLLHSMCIPWKYDFIRPVVDEYSVLSQFRALGRFGWDFYFAASILSAVVLSTLINYFLSVRKIYAAVTLFVVNSFVWSREGRANFYQVKKYHQDTKVADSYWKNPSYYNALASAGYHPQDFQSMIGLPFFHKGSEKFWIEASWSAEEAFKISYNLHLPMCNAYLGRTSLSETENIIQLSSNDLIEKNILNDFPNGKPLLVFYTGEPLTENQKSFLSKCDSITKAETVTFYKLDLNKLKTDYTQVRTKFITQKDSLYDEKYLATTDSLNQIIYKSFSSENNSFLKKGTYYDSAKVILYSGQIRAQRGSTPYEVSVWEKIYRDTYDFAWFNFKQYNENGILVNEQNFTGNNSTDIFNGWMQLKYSFITSGRNDSIVCSLRGKFLEFSELLIKPQKAEVYTHLNSNGSFVVNNYFIPANH
;
A
#
# COMPACT_ATOMS: atom_id res chain seq x y z
N LYS A 1 -27.72 36.15 -8.18
CA LYS A 1 -28.47 35.06 -8.86
C LYS A 1 -27.54 34.04 -9.51
N ILE A 2 -26.68 34.43 -10.47
CA ILE A 2 -25.71 33.50 -11.10
C ILE A 2 -24.78 32.84 -10.08
N PHE A 3 -24.21 33.62 -9.14
CA PHE A 3 -23.34 33.06 -8.09
C PHE A 3 -24.04 32.02 -7.20
N SER A 4 -25.27 32.32 -6.76
CA SER A 4 -26.10 31.37 -6.01
C SER A 4 -26.40 30.12 -6.83
N PHE A 5 -26.71 30.26 -8.12
CA PHE A 5 -26.97 29.14 -9.01
C PHE A 5 -25.72 28.26 -9.19
N LEU A 6 -24.53 28.86 -9.35
CA LEU A 6 -23.26 28.13 -9.45
C LEU A 6 -22.91 27.42 -8.13
N LEU A 7 -23.15 28.05 -6.98
CA LEU A 7 -23.00 27.40 -5.68
C LEU A 7 -23.94 26.20 -5.55
N THR A 8 -25.20 26.37 -5.89
CA THR A 8 -26.18 25.28 -5.88
C THR A 8 -25.74 24.12 -6.80
N LEU A 9 -25.25 24.42 -8.00
CA LEU A 9 -24.71 23.41 -8.92
C LEU A 9 -23.46 22.70 -8.38
N ALA A 10 -22.62 23.38 -7.61
CA ALA A 10 -21.42 22.79 -7.02
C ALA A 10 -21.75 21.92 -5.79
N PHE A 11 -22.69 22.37 -4.94
CA PHE A 11 -22.98 21.71 -3.66
C PHE A 11 -24.02 20.59 -3.75
N ILE A 12 -25.01 20.66 -4.64
CA ILE A 12 -26.02 19.59 -4.76
C ILE A 12 -25.38 18.23 -5.05
N PRO A 13 -24.47 18.08 -6.03
CA PRO A 13 -23.84 16.79 -6.31
C PRO A 13 -23.05 16.26 -5.11
N LEU A 14 -22.37 17.13 -4.37
CA LEU A 14 -21.64 16.75 -3.16
C LEU A 14 -22.59 16.25 -2.07
N LEU A 15 -23.71 16.95 -1.83
CA LEU A 15 -24.71 16.54 -0.86
C LEU A 15 -25.39 15.22 -1.24
N LEU A 16 -25.72 15.04 -2.52
CA LEU A 16 -26.30 13.78 -3.02
C LEU A 16 -25.31 12.61 -2.88
N LEU A 17 -24.04 12.83 -3.22
CA LEU A 17 -23.00 11.82 -3.05
C LEU A 17 -22.79 11.47 -1.57
N GLN A 18 -22.72 12.46 -0.69
CA GLN A 18 -22.58 12.23 0.75
C GLN A 18 -23.81 11.51 1.33
N GLY A 19 -25.02 11.88 0.89
CA GLY A 19 -26.25 11.20 1.28
C GLY A 19 -26.29 9.75 0.79
N PHE A 20 -25.84 9.50 -0.45
CA PHE A 20 -25.72 8.15 -0.99
C PHE A 20 -24.73 7.31 -0.17
N ILE A 21 -23.51 7.81 0.07
CA ILE A 21 -22.50 7.12 0.89
C ILE A 21 -23.06 6.85 2.29
N ALA A 22 -23.65 7.85 2.96
CA ALA A 22 -24.22 7.67 4.30
C ALA A 22 -25.34 6.62 4.35
N PHE A 23 -26.06 6.39 3.26
CA PHE A 23 -27.14 5.39 3.19
C PHE A 23 -26.65 3.99 2.78
N THR A 24 -25.66 3.89 1.89
CA THR A 24 -25.22 2.61 1.31
C THR A 24 -23.99 2.00 1.98
N ASP A 25 -23.18 2.82 2.64
CA ASP A 25 -21.89 2.40 3.17
C ASP A 25 -22.01 1.92 4.61
N THR A 26 -22.04 0.60 4.79
CA THR A 26 -22.17 -0.06 6.10
C THR A 26 -20.83 -0.18 6.84
N VAL A 27 -19.71 0.21 6.22
CA VAL A 27 -18.37 0.00 6.76
C VAL A 27 -17.86 1.28 7.42
N HIS A 28 -17.76 1.26 8.75
CA HIS A 28 -17.40 2.45 9.54
C HIS A 28 -15.96 2.45 10.07
N ASP A 29 -15.19 1.41 9.77
CA ASP A 29 -13.95 1.12 10.49
C ASP A 29 -12.68 1.31 9.62
N ARG A 30 -12.84 1.96 8.47
CA ARG A 30 -11.73 2.33 7.56
C ARG A 30 -10.78 3.32 8.21
N ILE A 31 -9.53 3.32 7.76
CA ILE A 31 -8.53 4.30 8.20
C ILE A 31 -9.02 5.73 7.92
N LYS A 32 -8.92 6.58 8.94
CA LYS A 32 -9.38 7.98 8.88
C LYS A 32 -8.51 8.84 7.98
N VAL A 33 -7.19 8.71 8.09
CA VAL A 33 -6.22 9.47 7.31
C VAL A 33 -5.57 8.52 6.31
N PRO A 34 -5.93 8.57 5.01
CA PRO A 34 -5.34 7.68 4.02
C PRO A 34 -3.87 8.07 3.75
N TRP A 35 -3.09 7.08 3.33
CA TRP A 35 -1.75 7.29 2.80
C TRP A 35 -1.84 8.11 1.50
N GLY A 36 -0.93 9.07 1.27
CA GLY A 36 -0.86 9.78 -0.01
C GLY A 36 -0.81 11.30 0.05
N PHE A 37 -1.55 11.91 0.99
CA PHE A 37 -1.75 13.36 1.01
C PHE A 37 -0.42 14.16 1.03
N ASP A 38 0.58 13.66 1.74
CA ASP A 38 1.84 14.35 2.02
C ASP A 38 2.93 14.21 0.96
N PHE A 39 2.74 13.40 -0.07
CA PHE A 39 3.79 13.18 -1.09
C PHE A 39 3.25 12.94 -2.49
N SER A 40 1.98 12.54 -2.65
CA SER A 40 1.33 12.34 -3.95
C SER A 40 0.81 13.66 -4.54
N PHE A 41 1.61 14.72 -4.52
CA PHE A 41 1.26 16.04 -5.06
C PHE A 41 2.06 16.39 -6.31
N ALA A 42 1.54 17.31 -7.13
CA ALA A 42 2.24 17.83 -8.30
C ALA A 42 3.40 18.74 -7.91
N THR A 43 4.46 18.75 -8.71
CA THR A 43 5.59 19.67 -8.54
C THR A 43 5.71 20.58 -9.75
N ARG A 44 6.53 21.62 -9.63
CA ARG A 44 6.82 22.50 -10.78
C ARG A 44 7.41 21.71 -11.93
N LYS A 45 8.30 20.75 -11.61
CA LYS A 45 8.87 19.82 -12.57
C LYS A 45 7.80 18.95 -13.24
N SER A 46 6.85 18.40 -12.49
CA SER A 46 5.84 17.49 -13.06
C SER A 46 4.81 18.18 -13.97
N VAL A 47 4.70 19.51 -13.90
CA VAL A 47 3.73 20.32 -14.67
C VAL A 47 4.39 21.05 -15.85
N PHE A 48 5.62 21.54 -15.68
CA PHE A 48 6.28 22.41 -16.67
C PHE A 48 7.51 21.78 -17.34
N ILE A 49 7.93 20.59 -16.95
CA ILE A 49 9.12 19.92 -17.51
C ILE A 49 8.72 18.58 -18.11
N PRO A 50 9.21 18.24 -19.32
CA PRO A 50 8.89 16.96 -19.92
C PRO A 50 9.46 15.81 -19.05
N PRO A 51 8.68 14.75 -18.80
CA PRO A 51 9.10 13.67 -17.89
C PRO A 51 10.31 12.87 -18.41
N ASP A 52 10.40 12.64 -19.73
CA ASP A 52 11.44 11.79 -20.34
C ASP A 52 12.67 12.56 -20.85
N TRP A 53 12.64 13.90 -20.84
CA TRP A 53 13.74 14.71 -21.30
C TRP A 53 13.69 16.09 -20.66
N ASN A 54 14.76 16.46 -19.95
CA ASN A 54 14.89 17.79 -19.37
C ASN A 54 15.82 18.67 -20.23
N PRO A 55 15.30 19.56 -21.09
CA PRO A 55 16.13 20.51 -21.84
C PRO A 55 16.75 21.60 -20.95
N PHE A 56 16.28 21.73 -19.71
CA PHE A 56 16.60 22.80 -18.78
C PHE A 56 17.10 22.17 -17.48
N ASN A 57 18.38 21.79 -17.43
CA ASN A 57 19.03 21.10 -16.30
C ASN A 57 19.12 21.94 -14.99
N PHE A 58 18.21 22.91 -14.81
CA PHE A 58 18.17 23.95 -13.79
C PHE A 58 17.37 23.58 -12.53
N TYR A 59 16.75 22.39 -12.46
CA TYR A 59 15.91 21.98 -11.33
C TYR A 59 16.49 20.78 -10.58
N PRO A 60 17.29 21.01 -9.53
CA PRO A 60 17.71 19.94 -8.64
C PRO A 60 16.55 19.45 -7.76
N ASN A 61 16.48 18.13 -7.55
CA ASN A 61 15.85 17.45 -6.40
C ASN A 61 14.34 17.50 -6.17
N ASP A 62 13.50 18.02 -7.08
CA ASP A 62 12.05 17.80 -6.97
C ASP A 62 11.74 16.29 -7.15
N GLN A 63 11.33 15.61 -6.06
CA GLN A 63 10.84 14.24 -6.15
C GLN A 63 9.58 14.22 -7.02
N LEU A 64 9.63 13.46 -8.11
CA LEU A 64 8.49 13.28 -9.00
C LEU A 64 7.68 12.09 -8.51
N TYR A 65 6.43 12.34 -8.16
CA TYR A 65 5.47 11.29 -7.91
C TYR A 65 4.61 11.09 -9.16
N GLN A 66 4.41 9.83 -9.58
CA GLN A 66 3.73 9.49 -10.83
C GLN A 66 2.33 10.12 -10.93
N GLU A 67 1.63 10.21 -9.80
CA GLU A 67 0.28 10.77 -9.76
C GLU A 67 0.22 12.29 -9.93
N GLY A 68 1.37 12.97 -9.94
CA GLY A 68 1.49 14.40 -10.21
C GLY A 68 1.89 14.75 -11.65
N TYR A 69 2.05 13.78 -12.55
CA TYR A 69 2.44 14.03 -13.94
C TYR A 69 1.31 14.69 -14.74
N ASN A 70 1.41 16.01 -14.88
CA ASN A 70 0.46 16.85 -15.62
C ASN A 70 1.20 17.82 -16.54
N TYR A 71 2.20 17.31 -17.25
CA TYR A 71 3.06 18.12 -18.10
C TYR A 71 2.24 18.81 -19.21
N VAL A 72 2.24 20.14 -19.23
CA VAL A 72 1.36 20.93 -20.11
C VAL A 72 1.87 21.10 -21.55
N GLY A 73 3.12 20.72 -21.83
CA GLY A 73 3.71 20.84 -23.17
C GLY A 73 4.40 22.19 -23.44
N LEU A 74 5.43 22.18 -24.28
CA LEU A 74 6.25 23.37 -24.58
C LEU A 74 5.42 24.48 -25.24
N VAL A 75 4.49 24.10 -26.12
CA VAL A 75 3.62 25.05 -26.82
C VAL A 75 2.68 25.77 -25.85
N ALA A 76 2.14 25.06 -24.85
CA ALA A 76 1.30 25.67 -23.83
C ALA A 76 2.10 26.60 -22.90
N ILE A 77 3.32 26.21 -22.52
CA ILE A 77 4.24 27.06 -21.76
C ILE A 77 4.52 28.35 -22.53
N ALA A 78 4.85 28.26 -23.82
CA ALA A 78 5.09 29.42 -24.67
C ALA A 78 3.84 30.30 -24.78
N ALA A 79 2.66 29.72 -25.01
CA ALA A 79 1.41 30.47 -25.10
C ALA A 79 1.06 31.20 -23.79
N ILE A 80 1.22 30.54 -22.63
CA ILE A 80 1.06 31.16 -21.31
C ILE A 80 2.04 32.32 -21.17
N ALA A 81 3.32 32.13 -21.48
CA ALA A 81 4.33 33.17 -21.39
C ALA A 81 4.01 34.39 -22.30
N PHE A 82 3.65 34.15 -23.56
CA PHE A 82 3.24 35.21 -24.50
C PHE A 82 2.03 35.99 -23.97
N TYR A 83 1.03 35.28 -23.44
CA TYR A 83 -0.17 35.91 -22.91
C TYR A 83 0.10 36.69 -21.62
N LEU A 84 0.94 36.16 -20.72
CA LEU A 84 1.37 36.87 -19.52
C LEU A 84 2.14 38.15 -19.84
N VAL A 85 3.04 38.12 -20.83
CA VAL A 85 3.75 39.32 -21.30
C VAL A 85 2.77 40.36 -21.84
N TYR A 86 1.76 39.93 -22.60
CA TYR A 86 0.67 40.82 -23.05
C TYR A 86 -0.07 41.44 -21.85
N LEU A 87 -0.52 40.65 -20.88
CA LEU A 87 -1.22 41.16 -19.69
C LEU A 87 -0.37 42.16 -18.90
N ILE A 88 0.91 41.85 -18.65
CA ILE A 88 1.84 42.76 -17.96
C ILE A 88 1.99 44.06 -18.76
N SER A 89 2.12 43.97 -20.08
CA SER A 89 2.28 45.15 -20.93
C SER A 89 1.04 46.04 -20.95
N VAL A 90 -0.15 45.45 -20.88
CA VAL A 90 -1.43 46.17 -20.73
C VAL A 90 -1.48 46.87 -19.36
N LEU A 91 -1.09 46.18 -18.28
CA LEU A 91 -1.03 46.75 -16.93
C LEU A 91 -0.03 47.91 -16.84
N LEU A 92 1.11 47.81 -17.52
CA LEU A 92 2.12 48.86 -17.65
C LEU A 92 1.73 49.96 -18.65
N LYS A 93 0.50 49.93 -19.19
CA LYS A 93 -0.03 50.88 -20.19
C LYS A 93 0.83 50.98 -21.47
N ARG A 94 1.55 49.91 -21.81
CA ARG A 94 2.41 49.78 -23.00
C ARG A 94 2.12 48.47 -23.72
N PRO A 95 0.91 48.27 -24.28
CA PRO A 95 0.49 46.98 -24.80
C PRO A 95 1.39 46.52 -25.94
N VAL A 96 2.15 45.45 -25.72
CA VAL A 96 2.85 44.71 -26.78
C VAL A 96 1.97 43.54 -27.20
N PHE A 97 2.09 43.04 -28.44
CA PHE A 97 1.27 41.93 -28.94
C PHE A 97 -0.25 42.21 -28.90
N GLY A 98 -0.69 43.41 -29.31
CA GLY A 98 -2.10 43.83 -29.28
C GLY A 98 -3.10 42.89 -29.97
N PHE A 99 -2.65 42.02 -30.88
CA PHE A 99 -3.48 40.99 -31.50
C PHE A 99 -4.03 39.97 -30.48
N LEU A 100 -3.37 39.78 -29.33
CA LEU A 100 -3.83 38.89 -28.25
C LEU A 100 -5.09 39.40 -27.54
N LYS A 101 -5.52 40.65 -27.80
CA LYS A 101 -6.84 41.16 -27.40
C LYS A 101 -7.99 40.31 -27.98
N ALA A 102 -7.76 39.63 -29.10
CA ALA A 102 -8.76 38.76 -29.74
C ALA A 102 -8.93 37.40 -29.04
N VAL A 103 -8.07 37.04 -28.08
CA VAL A 103 -8.26 35.85 -27.25
C VAL A 103 -9.51 36.05 -26.41
N HIS A 104 -10.47 35.13 -26.55
CA HIS A 104 -11.77 35.26 -25.89
C HIS A 104 -11.59 35.28 -24.35
N PRO A 105 -12.20 36.25 -23.62
CA PRO A 105 -12.02 36.40 -22.17
C PRO A 105 -12.34 35.14 -21.35
N PHE A 106 -13.29 34.33 -21.81
CA PHE A 106 -13.62 33.06 -21.17
C PHE A 106 -12.42 32.08 -21.11
N VAL A 107 -11.60 32.01 -22.16
CA VAL A 107 -10.44 31.10 -22.20
C VAL A 107 -9.40 31.53 -21.16
N VAL A 108 -9.21 32.84 -21.02
CA VAL A 108 -8.33 33.45 -20.02
C VAL A 108 -8.87 33.16 -18.62
N LEU A 109 -10.18 33.33 -18.42
CA LEU A 109 -10.85 33.02 -17.17
C LEU A 109 -10.70 31.54 -16.78
N LEU A 110 -10.80 30.60 -17.74
CA LEU A 110 -10.58 29.18 -17.49
C LEU A 110 -9.18 28.90 -16.93
N VAL A 111 -8.15 29.52 -17.50
CA VAL A 111 -6.76 29.37 -17.00
C VAL A 111 -6.61 29.97 -15.61
N PHE A 112 -7.15 31.16 -15.36
CA PHE A 112 -7.11 31.74 -14.02
C PHE A 112 -7.90 30.92 -13.00
N ALA A 113 -9.02 30.31 -13.39
CA ALA A 113 -9.83 29.45 -12.54
C ALA A 113 -9.15 28.11 -12.22
N SER A 114 -8.30 27.59 -13.11
CA SER A 114 -7.55 26.35 -12.87
C SER A 114 -6.28 26.54 -12.04
N VAL A 115 -5.76 27.77 -11.91
CA VAL A 115 -4.58 28.06 -11.06
C VAL A 115 -4.79 27.70 -9.59
N PRO A 116 -5.90 28.07 -8.91
CA PRO A 116 -6.17 27.62 -7.55
C PRO A 116 -6.20 26.09 -7.41
N VAL A 117 -6.74 25.38 -8.41
CA VAL A 117 -6.79 23.91 -8.44
C VAL A 117 -5.39 23.33 -8.62
N LEU A 118 -4.56 23.93 -9.46
CA LEU A 118 -3.14 23.57 -9.59
C LEU A 118 -2.39 23.79 -8.27
N LEU A 119 -2.61 24.93 -7.60
CA LEU A 119 -1.98 25.18 -6.29
C LEU A 119 -2.39 24.12 -5.27
N HIS A 120 -3.67 23.77 -5.20
CA HIS A 120 -4.14 22.66 -4.38
C HIS A 120 -3.46 21.33 -4.77
N SER A 121 -3.34 21.06 -6.08
CA SER A 121 -2.66 19.87 -6.61
C SER A 121 -1.19 19.80 -6.20
N MET A 122 -0.53 20.95 -6.05
CA MET A 122 0.85 21.10 -5.58
C MET A 122 0.98 21.12 -4.04
N CYS A 123 -0.10 20.77 -3.33
CA CYS A 123 -0.22 20.84 -1.88
C CYS A 123 0.03 22.25 -1.32
N ILE A 124 -0.32 23.31 -2.07
CA ILE A 124 -0.21 24.71 -1.65
C ILE A 124 -1.60 25.22 -1.25
N PRO A 125 -1.76 25.82 -0.06
CA PRO A 125 -0.76 26.08 0.98
C PRO A 125 -0.58 24.95 2.01
N TRP A 126 -1.27 23.83 1.85
CA TRP A 126 -1.41 22.75 2.83
C TRP A 126 -0.11 22.13 3.35
N LYS A 127 0.96 22.17 2.54
CA LYS A 127 2.28 21.67 2.93
C LYS A 127 3.05 22.59 3.87
N TYR A 128 2.57 23.81 4.11
CA TYR A 128 3.24 24.76 5.01
C TYR A 128 2.80 24.56 6.46
N ASP A 129 3.76 24.50 7.37
CA ASP A 129 3.55 24.18 8.79
C ASP A 129 2.49 25.06 9.47
N PHE A 130 2.37 26.33 9.08
CA PHE A 130 1.42 27.27 9.70
C PHE A 130 -0.06 27.02 9.36
N ILE A 131 -0.35 26.29 8.26
CA ILE A 131 -1.71 25.88 7.87
C ILE A 131 -1.96 24.41 8.18
N ARG A 132 -0.91 23.63 8.44
CA ARG A 132 -1.00 22.19 8.67
C ARG A 132 -2.01 21.78 9.76
N PRO A 133 -2.15 22.49 10.90
CA PRO A 133 -3.15 22.15 11.91
C PRO A 133 -4.59 22.09 11.36
N VAL A 134 -4.92 22.91 10.36
CA VAL A 134 -6.24 22.91 9.71
C VAL A 134 -6.48 21.60 8.95
N VAL A 135 -5.45 21.06 8.29
CA VAL A 135 -5.58 19.78 7.56
C VAL A 135 -5.75 18.62 8.54
N ASP A 136 -5.00 18.66 9.65
CA ASP A 136 -5.04 17.61 10.66
C ASP A 136 -6.38 17.63 11.44
N GLU A 137 -6.99 18.81 11.63
CA GLU A 137 -8.30 18.98 12.27
C GLU A 137 -9.46 18.65 11.32
N TYR A 138 -9.40 19.08 10.06
CA TYR A 138 -10.44 18.84 9.06
C TYR A 138 -10.08 17.66 8.15
N SER A 139 -10.34 16.45 8.65
CA SER A 139 -10.02 15.17 7.98
C SER A 139 -10.58 15.02 6.56
N VAL A 140 -11.58 15.82 6.16
CA VAL A 140 -12.12 15.86 4.79
C VAL A 140 -11.04 16.25 3.77
N LEU A 141 -10.15 17.18 4.13
CA LEU A 141 -9.08 17.63 3.24
C LEU A 141 -8.03 16.54 3.01
N SER A 142 -7.72 15.77 4.05
CA SER A 142 -6.76 14.67 3.97
C SER A 142 -7.31 13.39 3.32
N GLN A 143 -8.62 13.35 2.97
CA GLN A 143 -9.19 12.22 2.23
C GLN A 143 -8.65 12.09 0.79
N PHE A 144 -8.10 13.17 0.22
CA PHE A 144 -7.52 13.14 -1.12
C PHE A 144 -6.11 12.51 -1.10
N ARG A 145 -6.04 11.21 -1.38
CA ARG A 145 -4.80 10.43 -1.48
C ARG A 145 -3.80 10.95 -2.52
N ALA A 146 -4.28 11.63 -3.57
CA ALA A 146 -3.46 12.00 -4.70
C ALA A 146 -3.78 13.39 -5.21
N LEU A 147 -3.32 14.40 -4.46
CA LEU A 147 -3.47 15.80 -4.84
C LEU A 147 -2.95 16.07 -6.26
N GLY A 148 -1.90 15.37 -6.68
CA GLY A 148 -1.29 15.50 -8.00
C GLY A 148 -2.29 15.34 -9.15
N ARG A 149 -3.34 14.52 -9.01
CA ARG A 149 -4.31 14.29 -10.08
C ARG A 149 -5.14 15.52 -10.43
N PHE A 150 -5.32 16.45 -9.48
CA PHE A 150 -6.03 17.72 -9.72
C PHE A 150 -5.28 18.67 -10.69
N GLY A 151 -4.02 18.39 -11.03
CA GLY A 151 -3.28 19.17 -12.02
C GLY A 151 -3.87 19.08 -13.44
N TRP A 152 -4.69 18.06 -13.72
CA TRP A 152 -5.34 17.84 -15.02
C TRP A 152 -6.20 19.02 -15.48
N ASP A 153 -6.86 19.76 -14.57
CA ASP A 153 -7.71 20.90 -14.88
C ASP A 153 -6.88 22.04 -15.49
N PHE A 154 -5.70 22.28 -14.91
CA PHE A 154 -4.75 23.25 -15.44
C PHE A 154 -4.15 22.78 -16.76
N TYR A 155 -3.83 21.48 -16.89
CA TYR A 155 -3.37 20.88 -18.14
C TYR A 155 -4.34 21.16 -19.31
N PHE A 156 -5.64 20.91 -19.12
CA PHE A 156 -6.63 21.16 -20.18
C PHE A 156 -6.84 22.64 -20.45
N ALA A 157 -6.94 23.48 -19.41
CA ALA A 157 -7.10 24.92 -19.58
C ALA A 157 -5.91 25.55 -20.33
N ALA A 158 -4.69 25.18 -19.95
CA ALA A 158 -3.45 25.61 -20.61
C ALA A 158 -3.40 25.16 -22.08
N SER A 159 -3.82 23.92 -22.35
CA SER A 159 -3.88 23.37 -23.71
C SER A 159 -4.87 24.14 -24.60
N ILE A 160 -6.08 24.45 -24.08
CA ILE A 160 -7.07 25.27 -24.80
C ILE A 160 -6.51 26.67 -25.08
N LEU A 161 -5.92 27.33 -24.08
CA LEU A 161 -5.28 28.63 -24.27
C LEU A 161 -4.23 28.57 -25.38
N SER A 162 -3.41 27.51 -25.39
CA SER A 162 -2.35 27.34 -26.38
C SER A 162 -2.90 27.28 -27.81
N ALA A 163 -3.97 26.53 -28.04
CA ALA A 163 -4.62 26.43 -29.34
C ALA A 163 -5.22 27.78 -29.79
N VAL A 164 -5.85 28.50 -28.87
CA VAL A 164 -6.48 29.81 -29.15
C VAL A 164 -5.42 30.88 -29.43
N VAL A 165 -4.36 30.96 -28.63
CA VAL A 165 -3.24 31.89 -28.84
C VAL A 165 -2.55 31.61 -30.17
N LEU A 166 -2.29 30.33 -30.48
CA LEU A 166 -1.69 29.93 -31.75
C LEU A 166 -2.57 30.29 -32.93
N SER A 167 -3.88 29.98 -32.87
CA SER A 167 -4.85 30.36 -33.91
C SER A 167 -4.90 31.87 -34.11
N THR A 168 -4.92 32.65 -33.03
CA THR A 168 -4.93 34.11 -33.08
C THR A 168 -3.66 34.65 -33.75
N LEU A 169 -2.49 34.07 -33.42
CA LEU A 169 -1.20 34.48 -33.99
C LEU A 169 -1.08 34.12 -35.48
N ILE A 170 -1.57 32.93 -35.87
CA ILE A 170 -1.64 32.51 -37.28
C ILE A 170 -2.55 33.47 -38.06
N ASN A 171 -3.76 33.72 -37.57
CA ASN A 171 -4.72 34.62 -38.21
C ASN A 171 -4.19 36.05 -38.32
N TYR A 172 -3.45 36.51 -37.30
CA TYR A 172 -2.75 37.79 -37.36
C TYR A 172 -1.74 37.82 -38.51
N PHE A 173 -0.84 36.84 -38.63
CA PHE A 173 0.14 36.79 -39.72
C PHE A 173 -0.50 36.71 -41.10
N LEU A 174 -1.61 35.97 -41.24
CA LEU A 174 -2.40 35.94 -42.47
C LEU A 174 -2.99 37.31 -42.79
N SER A 175 -3.54 38.03 -41.79
CA SER A 175 -4.12 39.37 -41.99
C SER A 175 -3.09 40.42 -42.44
N VAL A 176 -1.84 40.30 -41.98
CA VAL A 176 -0.72 41.17 -42.42
C VAL A 176 0.03 40.62 -43.63
N ARG A 177 -0.57 39.65 -44.36
CA ARG A 177 -0.03 39.02 -45.57
C ARG A 177 1.33 38.31 -45.42
N LYS A 178 1.73 37.97 -44.19
CA LYS A 178 2.95 37.20 -43.89
C LYS A 178 2.68 35.69 -43.91
N ILE A 179 2.27 35.18 -45.07
CA ILE A 179 1.88 33.76 -45.23
C ILE A 179 2.97 32.78 -44.80
N TYR A 180 4.23 33.04 -45.15
CA TYR A 180 5.34 32.17 -44.76
C TYR A 180 5.54 32.12 -43.23
N ALA A 181 5.31 33.22 -42.51
CA ALA A 181 5.38 33.22 -41.06
C ALA A 181 4.23 32.40 -40.44
N ALA A 182 3.02 32.53 -40.97
CA ALA A 182 1.86 31.75 -40.54
C ALA A 182 2.07 30.24 -40.76
N VAL A 183 2.55 29.85 -41.96
CA VAL A 183 2.83 28.45 -42.32
C VAL A 183 3.96 27.88 -41.46
N THR A 184 5.08 28.60 -41.33
CA THR A 184 6.20 28.17 -40.48
C THR A 184 5.75 27.97 -39.04
N LEU A 185 4.97 28.91 -38.49
CA LEU A 185 4.44 28.78 -37.14
C LEU A 185 3.54 27.55 -36.99
N PHE A 186 2.63 27.31 -37.94
CA PHE A 186 1.77 26.13 -37.94
C PHE A 186 2.58 24.83 -38.00
N VAL A 187 3.54 24.72 -38.93
CA VAL A 187 4.37 23.53 -39.13
C VAL A 187 5.25 23.25 -37.92
N VAL A 188 5.92 24.27 -37.37
CA VAL A 188 6.80 24.12 -36.20
C VAL A 188 5.99 23.68 -34.98
N ASN A 189 4.85 24.31 -34.70
CA ASN A 189 4.01 23.91 -33.55
C ASN A 189 3.45 22.49 -33.74
N SER A 190 2.98 22.15 -34.94
CA SER A 190 2.49 20.80 -35.26
C SER A 190 3.59 19.76 -35.08
N PHE A 191 4.82 20.08 -35.47
CA PHE A 191 5.98 19.22 -35.26
C PHE A 191 6.30 19.02 -33.77
N VAL A 192 6.33 20.11 -32.99
CA VAL A 192 6.58 20.05 -31.54
C VAL A 192 5.52 19.20 -30.84
N TRP A 193 4.23 19.47 -31.08
CA TRP A 193 3.13 18.67 -30.52
C TRP A 193 3.22 17.21 -30.93
N SER A 194 3.50 16.93 -32.20
CA SER A 194 3.65 15.55 -32.67
C SER A 194 4.82 14.84 -31.99
N ARG A 195 5.94 15.55 -31.76
CA ARG A 195 7.12 15.00 -31.10
C ARG A 195 6.87 14.72 -29.62
N GLU A 196 6.24 15.66 -28.90
CA GLU A 196 5.88 15.51 -27.49
C GLU A 196 4.80 14.44 -27.30
N GLY A 197 3.76 14.44 -28.14
CA GLY A 197 2.74 13.39 -28.16
C GLY A 197 3.36 12.02 -28.40
N ARG A 198 4.22 11.89 -29.41
CA ARG A 198 4.95 10.63 -29.65
C ARG A 198 5.78 10.21 -28.44
N ALA A 199 6.50 11.12 -27.79
CA ALA A 199 7.32 10.79 -26.61
C ALA A 199 6.46 10.21 -25.49
N ASN A 200 5.36 10.89 -25.12
CA ASN A 200 4.45 10.44 -24.06
C ASN A 200 3.74 9.12 -24.40
N PHE A 201 3.36 8.91 -25.66
CA PHE A 201 2.69 7.68 -26.07
C PHE A 201 3.65 6.54 -26.43
N TYR A 202 4.95 6.78 -26.61
CA TYR A 202 5.88 5.76 -27.10
C TYR A 202 5.95 4.56 -26.15
N GLN A 203 6.06 4.82 -24.84
CA GLN A 203 6.12 3.76 -23.84
C GLN A 203 4.80 2.99 -23.78
N VAL A 204 3.67 3.69 -23.66
CA VAL A 204 2.32 3.10 -23.67
C VAL A 204 2.12 2.22 -24.90
N LYS A 205 2.51 2.72 -26.07
CA LYS A 205 2.43 1.99 -27.34
C LYS A 205 3.29 0.71 -27.29
N LYS A 206 4.54 0.79 -26.84
CA LYS A 206 5.43 -0.38 -26.72
C LYS A 206 4.86 -1.45 -25.78
N TYR A 207 4.26 -1.05 -24.67
CA TYR A 207 3.62 -1.97 -23.72
C TYR A 207 2.34 -2.62 -24.28
N HIS A 208 1.55 -1.90 -25.07
CA HIS A 208 0.24 -2.38 -25.54
C HIS A 208 0.21 -2.91 -26.99
N GLN A 209 1.29 -2.76 -27.76
CA GLN A 209 1.34 -3.23 -29.15
C GLN A 209 1.28 -4.76 -29.28
N ASP A 210 1.85 -5.49 -28.33
CA ASP A 210 1.87 -6.95 -28.34
C ASP A 210 0.61 -7.55 -27.69
N THR A 211 -0.21 -6.71 -27.04
CA THR A 211 -1.44 -7.15 -26.39
C THR A 211 -2.62 -7.23 -27.36
N LYS A 212 -2.66 -8.25 -28.24
CA LYS A 212 -3.93 -8.72 -28.87
C LYS A 212 -4.86 -9.41 -27.83
N VAL A 213 -4.75 -9.02 -26.57
CA VAL A 213 -4.79 -9.92 -25.42
C VAL A 213 -6.14 -9.89 -24.71
N ALA A 214 -6.95 -8.83 -24.80
CA ALA A 214 -8.16 -8.73 -23.99
C ALA A 214 -9.09 -9.95 -24.13
N ASP A 215 -9.48 -10.34 -25.35
CA ASP A 215 -10.35 -11.52 -25.52
C ASP A 215 -9.67 -12.84 -25.15
N SER A 216 -8.40 -13.05 -25.52
CA SER A 216 -7.67 -14.28 -25.17
C SER A 216 -7.36 -14.39 -23.68
N TYR A 217 -7.27 -13.27 -22.97
CA TYR A 217 -6.95 -13.17 -21.56
C TYR A 217 -8.16 -13.34 -20.67
N TRP A 218 -9.31 -12.79 -21.09
CA TRP A 218 -10.55 -12.85 -20.31
C TRP A 218 -11.43 -14.05 -20.66
N LYS A 219 -11.33 -14.63 -21.86
CA LYS A 219 -12.18 -15.76 -22.31
C LYS A 219 -11.41 -17.07 -22.44
N ASN A 220 -10.42 -17.32 -21.59
CA ASN A 220 -9.65 -18.55 -21.66
C ASN A 220 -10.42 -19.72 -21.03
N PRO A 221 -10.98 -20.67 -21.81
CA PRO A 221 -11.75 -21.78 -21.24
C PRO A 221 -10.86 -22.79 -20.50
N SER A 222 -9.53 -22.62 -20.49
CA SER A 222 -8.58 -23.58 -19.92
C SER A 222 -8.84 -23.86 -18.44
N TYR A 223 -9.14 -22.85 -17.62
CA TYR A 223 -9.39 -23.05 -16.19
C TYR A 223 -10.66 -23.86 -15.93
N TYR A 224 -11.76 -23.50 -16.61
CA TYR A 224 -13.03 -24.22 -16.47
C TYR A 224 -12.89 -25.67 -16.95
N ASN A 225 -12.27 -25.87 -18.13
CA ASN A 225 -12.08 -27.20 -18.70
C ASN A 225 -11.15 -28.07 -17.84
N ALA A 226 -10.10 -27.50 -17.26
CA ALA A 226 -9.21 -28.22 -16.36
C ALA A 226 -9.94 -28.69 -15.09
N LEU A 227 -10.73 -27.82 -14.46
CA LEU A 227 -11.56 -28.19 -13.30
C LEU A 227 -12.60 -29.26 -13.66
N ALA A 228 -13.32 -29.06 -14.77
CA ALA A 228 -14.34 -29.99 -15.23
C ALA A 228 -13.75 -31.37 -15.57
N SER A 229 -12.55 -31.43 -16.16
CA SER A 229 -11.84 -32.68 -16.43
C SER A 229 -11.43 -33.43 -15.16
N ALA A 230 -11.25 -32.70 -14.05
CA ALA A 230 -10.97 -33.26 -12.73
C ALA A 230 -12.25 -33.57 -11.93
N GLY A 231 -13.44 -33.41 -12.52
CA GLY A 231 -14.73 -33.72 -11.90
C GLY A 231 -15.26 -32.64 -10.97
N TYR A 232 -14.76 -31.39 -11.08
CA TYR A 232 -15.19 -30.26 -10.27
C TYR A 232 -15.84 -29.17 -11.12
N HIS A 233 -16.82 -28.48 -10.53
CA HIS A 233 -17.47 -27.31 -11.09
C HIS A 233 -17.26 -26.09 -10.18
N PRO A 234 -17.27 -24.86 -10.72
CA PRO A 234 -17.13 -23.65 -9.90
C PRO A 234 -18.12 -23.59 -8.73
N GLN A 235 -19.35 -24.07 -8.91
CA GLN A 235 -20.41 -24.07 -7.90
C GLN A 235 -20.12 -24.97 -6.69
N ASP A 236 -19.13 -25.87 -6.79
CA ASP A 236 -18.67 -26.71 -5.68
C ASP A 236 -17.88 -25.91 -4.64
N PHE A 237 -17.39 -24.73 -5.02
CA PHE A 237 -16.63 -23.82 -4.17
C PHE A 237 -17.46 -22.59 -3.82
N GLN A 238 -17.23 -22.00 -2.65
CA GLN A 238 -17.87 -20.73 -2.30
C GLN A 238 -17.05 -19.50 -2.69
N SER A 239 -15.73 -19.64 -2.70
CA SER A 239 -14.78 -18.60 -3.08
C SER A 239 -13.43 -19.23 -3.42
N MET A 240 -12.51 -18.39 -3.88
CA MET A 240 -11.15 -18.78 -4.25
C MET A 240 -10.09 -17.97 -3.51
N ILE A 241 -8.90 -18.56 -3.35
CA ILE A 241 -7.73 -17.92 -2.78
C ILE A 241 -6.49 -18.24 -3.61
N GLY A 242 -5.73 -17.19 -3.91
CA GLY A 242 -4.48 -17.25 -4.66
C GLY A 242 -3.26 -17.29 -3.76
N LEU A 243 -2.29 -18.11 -4.16
CA LEU A 243 -0.98 -18.23 -3.54
C LEU A 243 0.13 -17.92 -4.57
N PRO A 244 1.16 -17.12 -4.21
CA PRO A 244 1.37 -16.41 -2.94
C PRO A 244 0.22 -15.46 -2.58
N PHE A 245 -0.15 -15.45 -1.30
CA PHE A 245 -1.28 -14.65 -0.81
C PHE A 245 -0.95 -13.16 -0.90
N PHE A 246 -1.92 -12.38 -1.37
CA PHE A 246 -1.82 -10.93 -1.45
C PHE A 246 -3.07 -10.26 -0.86
N HIS A 247 -2.85 -9.07 -0.30
CA HIS A 247 -3.90 -8.21 0.23
C HIS A 247 -3.43 -6.76 0.25
N LYS A 248 -4.13 -5.88 -0.46
CA LYS A 248 -3.84 -4.45 -0.54
C LYS A 248 -5.13 -3.66 -0.58
N GLY A 249 -5.18 -2.58 0.19
CA GLY A 249 -6.31 -1.63 0.14
C GLY A 249 -6.80 -1.06 1.45
N SER A 250 -6.40 -1.60 2.60
CA SER A 250 -6.84 -1.08 3.91
C SER A 250 -6.11 0.21 4.32
N GLU A 251 -5.21 0.72 3.47
CA GLU A 251 -4.25 1.79 3.75
C GLU A 251 -3.22 1.46 4.84
N LYS A 252 -3.34 0.29 5.48
CA LYS A 252 -2.50 -0.12 6.60
C LYS A 252 -1.73 -1.42 6.32
N PHE A 253 -2.44 -2.43 5.84
CA PHE A 253 -1.85 -3.68 5.39
C PHE A 253 -1.57 -3.64 3.89
N TRP A 254 -0.38 -4.09 3.53
CA TRP A 254 0.14 -4.12 2.17
C TRP A 254 0.98 -5.39 1.99
N ILE A 255 0.27 -6.49 1.72
CA ILE A 255 0.88 -7.76 1.30
C ILE A 255 0.93 -7.71 -0.22
N GLU A 256 2.14 -7.51 -0.75
CA GLU A 256 2.34 -7.23 -2.18
C GLU A 256 1.79 -8.35 -3.05
N ALA A 257 1.16 -7.95 -4.14
CA ALA A 257 0.76 -8.88 -5.18
C ALA A 257 1.97 -9.31 -6.00
N SER A 258 2.04 -10.61 -6.30
CA SER A 258 2.92 -11.16 -7.32
C SER A 258 2.10 -11.50 -8.58
N TRP A 259 2.56 -12.44 -9.40
CA TRP A 259 1.76 -12.96 -10.52
C TRP A 259 0.41 -13.54 -10.04
N SER A 260 0.32 -13.97 -8.77
CA SER A 260 -0.92 -14.46 -8.18
C SER A 260 -2.11 -13.51 -8.28
N ALA A 261 -1.92 -12.18 -8.24
CA ALA A 261 -3.05 -11.25 -8.38
C ALA A 261 -3.60 -11.19 -9.80
N GLU A 262 -2.70 -11.21 -10.79
CA GLU A 262 -3.08 -11.22 -12.19
C GLU A 262 -3.89 -12.47 -12.54
N GLU A 263 -3.43 -13.64 -12.08
CA GLU A 263 -4.14 -14.91 -12.23
C GLU A 263 -5.44 -14.95 -11.41
N ALA A 264 -5.46 -14.34 -10.22
CA ALA A 264 -6.68 -14.24 -9.40
C ALA A 264 -7.81 -13.57 -10.19
N PHE A 265 -7.52 -12.42 -10.82
CA PHE A 265 -8.52 -11.67 -11.58
C PHE A 265 -9.00 -12.44 -12.81
N LYS A 266 -8.08 -13.10 -13.52
CA LYS A 266 -8.43 -13.96 -14.66
C LYS A 266 -9.31 -15.13 -14.22
N ILE A 267 -8.91 -15.88 -13.21
CA ILE A 267 -9.63 -17.07 -12.73
C ILE A 267 -10.99 -16.68 -12.15
N SER A 268 -11.06 -15.61 -11.35
CA SER A 268 -12.32 -15.11 -10.78
C SER A 268 -13.31 -14.72 -11.88
N TYR A 269 -12.85 -14.04 -12.92
CA TYR A 269 -13.67 -13.69 -14.08
C TYR A 269 -14.15 -14.92 -14.85
N ASN A 270 -13.27 -15.89 -15.14
CA ASN A 270 -13.60 -17.08 -15.92
C ASN A 270 -14.54 -18.04 -15.16
N LEU A 271 -14.31 -18.22 -13.86
CA LEU A 271 -15.05 -19.18 -13.03
C LEU A 271 -16.26 -18.56 -12.32
N HIS A 272 -16.41 -17.23 -12.35
CA HIS A 272 -17.43 -16.48 -11.62
C HIS A 272 -17.39 -16.75 -10.11
N LEU A 273 -16.19 -16.90 -9.55
CA LEU A 273 -15.97 -17.14 -8.12
C LEU A 273 -15.47 -15.87 -7.42
N PRO A 274 -16.01 -15.51 -6.25
CA PRO A 274 -15.47 -14.42 -5.44
C PRO A 274 -14.11 -14.78 -4.87
N MET A 275 -13.28 -13.78 -4.58
CA MET A 275 -11.91 -13.98 -4.09
C MET A 275 -11.79 -13.64 -2.60
N CYS A 276 -10.98 -14.41 -1.87
CA CYS A 276 -10.51 -14.08 -0.52
C CYS A 276 -9.23 -13.21 -0.54
N ASN A 277 -8.70 -12.89 -1.72
CA ASN A 277 -7.64 -11.90 -1.88
C ASN A 277 -8.24 -10.53 -2.17
N ALA A 278 -7.52 -9.46 -1.84
CA ALA A 278 -7.97 -8.09 -2.11
C ALA A 278 -6.89 -7.25 -2.78
N TYR A 279 -7.30 -6.48 -3.77
CA TYR A 279 -6.52 -5.38 -4.34
C TYR A 279 -7.46 -4.20 -4.59
N LEU A 280 -7.94 -3.63 -3.49
CA LEU A 280 -8.99 -2.62 -3.47
C LEU A 280 -8.46 -1.30 -2.91
N GLY A 281 -9.32 -0.28 -2.85
CA GLY A 281 -9.04 0.97 -2.14
C GLY A 281 -9.97 1.12 -0.96
N ARG A 282 -9.43 1.51 0.19
CA ARG A 282 -10.17 1.82 1.42
C ARG A 282 -11.07 0.68 1.91
N THR A 283 -10.51 -0.51 2.11
CA THR A 283 -11.25 -1.64 2.71
C THR A 283 -11.44 -1.47 4.22
N SER A 284 -12.43 -2.17 4.79
CA SER A 284 -12.58 -2.32 6.24
C SER A 284 -11.28 -2.84 6.85
N LEU A 285 -10.88 -2.29 7.99
CA LEU A 285 -9.69 -2.80 8.68
C LEU A 285 -10.00 -4.13 9.36
N SER A 286 -11.16 -4.30 10.01
CA SER A 286 -11.54 -5.56 10.67
C SER A 286 -11.71 -6.70 9.68
N GLU A 287 -12.33 -6.45 8.51
CA GLU A 287 -12.44 -7.50 7.48
C GLU A 287 -11.06 -7.84 6.92
N THR A 288 -10.20 -6.84 6.74
CA THR A 288 -8.80 -7.05 6.33
C THR A 288 -8.07 -7.92 7.35
N GLU A 289 -8.16 -7.58 8.64
CA GLU A 289 -7.52 -8.33 9.73
C GLU A 289 -7.96 -9.81 9.72
N ASN A 290 -9.26 -10.09 9.55
CA ASN A 290 -9.80 -11.44 9.46
C ASN A 290 -9.30 -12.18 8.20
N ILE A 291 -9.34 -11.54 7.03
CA ILE A 291 -8.97 -12.17 5.76
C ILE A 291 -7.50 -12.55 5.73
N ILE A 292 -6.60 -11.66 6.16
CA ILE A 292 -5.16 -11.95 6.08
C ILE A 292 -4.71 -13.06 7.05
N GLN A 293 -5.51 -13.36 8.09
CA GLN A 293 -5.27 -14.51 8.96
C GLN A 293 -5.29 -15.84 8.18
N LEU A 294 -5.91 -15.93 7.00
CA LEU A 294 -5.83 -17.13 6.15
C LEU A 294 -4.37 -17.52 5.83
N SER A 295 -3.46 -16.54 5.77
CA SER A 295 -2.03 -16.75 5.52
C SER A 295 -1.16 -16.61 6.79
N SER A 296 -1.77 -16.70 7.98
CA SER A 296 -1.09 -16.61 9.29
C SER A 296 -0.66 -17.96 9.85
N ASN A 297 0.09 -17.94 10.95
CA ASN A 297 0.49 -19.15 11.69
C ASN A 297 -0.72 -20.01 12.09
N ASP A 298 -0.55 -21.33 12.11
CA ASP A 298 -1.64 -22.26 12.43
C ASP A 298 -2.19 -22.12 13.86
N LEU A 299 -1.39 -21.60 14.78
CA LEU A 299 -1.79 -21.33 16.17
C LEU A 299 -2.67 -20.08 16.32
N ILE A 300 -2.80 -19.26 15.27
CA ILE A 300 -3.72 -18.13 15.24
C ILE A 300 -5.08 -18.60 14.77
N GLU A 301 -6.12 -18.29 15.56
CA GLU A 301 -7.50 -18.57 15.18
C GLU A 301 -7.90 -17.79 13.92
N LYS A 302 -8.60 -18.46 13.01
CA LYS A 302 -9.01 -17.91 11.71
C LYS A 302 -10.42 -17.32 11.85
N ASN A 303 -10.52 -16.06 12.29
CA ASN A 303 -11.81 -15.42 12.57
C ASN A 303 -12.73 -15.36 11.35
N ILE A 304 -12.15 -15.23 10.15
CA ILE A 304 -12.85 -15.27 8.86
C ILE A 304 -13.71 -16.52 8.65
N LEU A 305 -13.44 -17.63 9.36
CA LEU A 305 -14.25 -18.83 9.25
C LEU A 305 -15.71 -18.60 9.66
N ASN A 306 -15.97 -17.62 10.53
CA ASN A 306 -17.32 -17.24 10.96
C ASN A 306 -18.05 -16.38 9.92
N ASP A 307 -17.32 -15.77 8.99
CA ASP A 307 -17.86 -14.84 7.99
C ASP A 307 -18.24 -15.55 6.68
N PHE A 308 -17.77 -16.79 6.46
CA PHE A 308 -18.13 -17.56 5.28
C PHE A 308 -19.64 -17.92 5.29
N PRO A 309 -20.38 -17.68 4.20
CA PRO A 309 -21.83 -17.86 4.17
C PRO A 309 -22.29 -19.32 4.23
N ASN A 310 -21.39 -20.28 3.97
CA ASN A 310 -21.69 -21.70 4.00
C ASN A 310 -20.42 -22.54 4.23
N GLY A 311 -20.58 -23.87 4.32
CA GLY A 311 -19.48 -24.81 4.56
C GLY A 311 -18.79 -25.37 3.31
N LYS A 312 -19.02 -24.81 2.12
CA LYS A 312 -18.35 -25.30 0.89
C LYS A 312 -16.83 -25.09 0.96
N PRO A 313 -16.03 -25.89 0.28
CA PRO A 313 -14.58 -25.68 0.21
C PRO A 313 -14.21 -24.35 -0.47
N LEU A 314 -12.97 -23.94 -0.24
CA LEU A 314 -12.30 -22.89 -1.01
C LEU A 314 -11.55 -23.53 -2.19
N LEU A 315 -11.60 -22.89 -3.35
CA LEU A 315 -10.71 -23.19 -4.46
C LEU A 315 -9.38 -22.48 -4.25
N VAL A 316 -8.30 -23.22 -4.07
CA VAL A 316 -6.96 -22.65 -3.93
C VAL A 316 -6.26 -22.76 -5.28
N PHE A 317 -5.60 -21.70 -5.74
CA PHE A 317 -4.70 -21.78 -6.88
C PHE A 317 -3.29 -21.29 -6.50
N TYR A 318 -2.29 -21.98 -7.04
CA TYR A 318 -0.89 -21.69 -6.79
C TYR A 318 -0.15 -21.44 -8.11
N THR A 319 0.52 -20.30 -8.21
CA THR A 319 1.26 -19.86 -9.42
C THR A 319 2.65 -20.46 -9.57
N GLY A 320 3.13 -21.26 -8.60
CA GLY A 320 4.49 -21.78 -8.60
C GLY A 320 5.54 -20.83 -8.02
N GLU A 321 5.15 -19.62 -7.60
CA GLU A 321 6.05 -18.63 -7.00
C GLU A 321 6.44 -18.98 -5.54
N PRO A 322 7.57 -18.48 -5.01
CA PRO A 322 7.99 -18.80 -3.65
C PRO A 322 6.93 -18.45 -2.58
N LEU A 323 6.63 -19.43 -1.72
CA LEU A 323 5.69 -19.29 -0.61
C LEU A 323 6.41 -19.04 0.71
N THR A 324 5.78 -18.27 1.60
CA THR A 324 6.20 -18.17 3.01
C THR A 324 5.96 -19.50 3.74
N GLU A 325 6.58 -19.71 4.90
CA GLU A 325 6.36 -20.93 5.69
C GLU A 325 4.89 -21.12 6.09
N ASN A 326 4.19 -20.04 6.45
CA ASN A 326 2.75 -20.09 6.74
C ASN A 326 1.94 -20.48 5.51
N GLN A 327 2.29 -19.97 4.32
CA GLN A 327 1.61 -20.34 3.07
C GLN A 327 1.92 -21.78 2.63
N LYS A 328 3.12 -22.29 2.90
CA LYS A 328 3.44 -23.72 2.71
C LYS A 328 2.61 -24.58 3.65
N SER A 329 2.49 -24.20 4.92
CA SER A 329 1.63 -24.92 5.87
C SER A 329 0.19 -24.92 5.41
N PHE A 330 -0.32 -23.77 4.98
CA PHE A 330 -1.65 -23.62 4.38
C PHE A 330 -1.84 -24.55 3.19
N LEU A 331 -0.91 -24.55 2.22
CA LEU A 331 -1.00 -25.38 1.03
C LEU A 331 -0.96 -26.88 1.37
N SER A 332 -0.23 -27.29 2.42
CA SER A 332 -0.14 -28.70 2.84
C SER A 332 -1.47 -29.29 3.33
N LYS A 333 -2.43 -28.42 3.70
CA LYS A 333 -3.79 -28.80 4.10
C LYS A 333 -4.72 -29.01 2.90
N CYS A 334 -4.30 -28.61 1.70
CA CYS A 334 -5.13 -28.63 0.50
C CYS A 334 -4.98 -29.95 -0.27
N ASP A 335 -6.08 -30.42 -0.87
CA ASP A 335 -6.08 -31.61 -1.72
C ASP A 335 -5.85 -31.18 -3.17
N SER A 336 -4.83 -31.73 -3.83
CA SER A 336 -4.53 -31.41 -5.24
C SER A 336 -5.68 -31.80 -6.16
N ILE A 337 -6.10 -30.89 -7.04
CA ILE A 337 -7.15 -31.14 -8.05
C ILE A 337 -6.51 -31.41 -9.41
N THR A 338 -5.89 -30.38 -9.99
CA THR A 338 -5.39 -30.40 -11.37
C THR A 338 -4.42 -29.26 -11.63
N LYS A 339 -3.73 -29.29 -12.77
CA LYS A 339 -2.90 -28.18 -13.23
C LYS A 339 -3.49 -27.60 -14.52
N ALA A 340 -3.61 -26.28 -14.59
CA ALA A 340 -4.04 -25.54 -15.76
C ALA A 340 -2.97 -24.50 -16.10
N GLU A 341 -2.33 -24.62 -17.25
CA GLU A 341 -1.28 -23.70 -17.67
C GLU A 341 -0.15 -23.56 -16.62
N THR A 342 -0.01 -22.37 -16.04
CA THR A 342 0.98 -22.02 -15.02
C THR A 342 0.45 -22.14 -13.59
N VAL A 343 -0.83 -22.45 -13.41
CA VAL A 343 -1.46 -22.57 -12.08
C VAL A 343 -1.82 -24.01 -11.72
N THR A 344 -1.64 -24.38 -10.47
CA THR A 344 -2.13 -25.64 -9.90
C THR A 344 -3.30 -25.36 -8.98
N PHE A 345 -4.42 -26.05 -9.22
CA PHE A 345 -5.63 -25.96 -8.41
C PHE A 345 -5.65 -27.01 -7.30
N TYR A 346 -6.13 -26.59 -6.14
CA TYR A 346 -6.35 -27.43 -4.98
C TYR A 346 -7.72 -27.13 -4.35
N LYS A 347 -8.22 -28.09 -3.59
CA LYS A 347 -9.42 -27.98 -2.76
C LYS A 347 -9.01 -27.79 -1.31
N LEU A 348 -9.63 -26.84 -0.62
CA LEU A 348 -9.45 -26.66 0.82
C LEU A 348 -10.79 -26.72 1.55
N ASP A 349 -10.98 -27.78 2.33
CA ASP A 349 -12.12 -27.86 3.25
C ASP A 349 -11.90 -26.94 4.45
N LEU A 350 -12.90 -26.11 4.78
CA LEU A 350 -12.80 -25.11 5.85
C LEU A 350 -12.45 -25.70 7.23
N ASN A 351 -12.87 -26.94 7.51
CA ASN A 351 -12.55 -27.60 8.78
C ASN A 351 -11.04 -27.81 8.97
N LYS A 352 -10.25 -27.91 7.89
CA LYS A 352 -8.78 -28.04 7.98
C LYS A 352 -8.09 -26.72 8.38
N LEU A 353 -8.81 -25.59 8.35
CA LEU A 353 -8.33 -24.29 8.81
C LEU A 353 -8.63 -24.01 10.28
N LYS A 354 -9.48 -24.81 10.93
CA LYS A 354 -9.72 -24.68 12.37
C LYS A 354 -8.42 -24.93 13.11
N THR A 355 -8.09 -24.03 14.02
CA THR A 355 -6.90 -24.16 14.85
C THR A 355 -7.05 -25.35 15.79
N ASP A 356 -6.10 -26.27 15.73
CA ASP A 356 -6.00 -27.40 16.65
C ASP A 356 -4.78 -27.25 17.55
N TYR A 357 -5.03 -27.10 18.85
CA TYR A 357 -3.99 -26.93 19.86
C TYR A 357 -3.50 -28.27 20.44
N THR A 358 -4.11 -29.39 20.08
CA THR A 358 -3.86 -30.71 20.69
C THR A 358 -2.40 -31.11 20.58
N GLN A 359 -1.80 -30.97 19.40
CA GLN A 359 -0.40 -31.33 19.18
C GLN A 359 0.57 -30.50 20.04
N VAL A 360 0.36 -29.18 20.08
CA VAL A 360 1.20 -28.26 20.88
C VAL A 360 1.07 -28.54 22.37
N ARG A 361 -0.13 -28.85 22.86
CA ARG A 361 -0.35 -29.22 24.26
C ARG A 361 0.31 -30.54 24.62
N THR A 362 0.10 -31.59 23.81
CA THR A 362 0.73 -32.89 24.03
C THR A 362 2.24 -32.73 24.06
N LYS A 363 2.80 -31.97 23.11
CA LYS A 363 4.23 -31.68 23.07
C LYS A 363 4.71 -31.00 24.35
N PHE A 364 4.02 -29.94 24.80
CA PHE A 364 4.36 -29.24 26.05
C PHE A 364 4.33 -30.19 27.25
N ILE A 365 3.26 -30.98 27.42
CA ILE A 365 3.11 -31.92 28.55
C ILE A 365 4.24 -32.96 28.55
N THR A 366 4.56 -33.54 27.38
CA THR A 366 5.60 -34.58 27.28
C THR A 366 6.99 -34.05 27.60
N GLN A 367 7.29 -32.79 27.28
CA GLN A 367 8.63 -32.23 27.47
C GLN A 367 8.77 -31.36 28.72
N LYS A 368 7.67 -31.04 29.42
CA LYS A 368 7.62 -30.07 30.52
C LYS A 368 8.73 -30.28 31.56
N ASP A 369 8.93 -31.53 31.99
CA ASP A 369 9.91 -31.88 33.02
C ASP A 369 11.36 -31.81 32.54
N SER A 370 11.58 -31.66 31.24
CA SER A 370 12.92 -31.55 30.61
C SER A 370 13.28 -30.12 30.16
N LEU A 371 12.37 -29.16 30.32
CA LEU A 371 12.60 -27.77 29.94
C LEU A 371 13.54 -27.08 30.93
N TYR A 372 14.38 -26.18 30.43
CA TYR A 372 15.06 -25.21 31.28
C TYR A 372 14.04 -24.15 31.68
N ASP A 373 13.78 -24.00 32.98
CA ASP A 373 12.77 -23.09 33.50
C ASP A 373 13.34 -22.03 34.45
N GLU A 374 12.82 -20.80 34.33
CA GLU A 374 13.07 -19.72 35.29
C GLU A 374 11.84 -18.82 35.39
N LYS A 375 11.24 -18.78 36.60
CA LYS A 375 10.08 -17.95 36.97
C LYS A 375 8.87 -18.12 36.03
N TYR A 376 8.83 -17.37 34.93
CA TYR A 376 7.69 -17.27 34.00
C TYR A 376 8.04 -17.74 32.59
N LEU A 377 9.23 -18.32 32.39
CA LEU A 377 9.74 -18.76 31.11
C LEU A 377 10.27 -20.18 31.22
N ALA A 378 9.91 -21.05 30.27
CA ALA A 378 10.44 -22.40 30.11
C ALA A 378 10.85 -22.63 28.65
N THR A 379 11.97 -23.30 28.40
CA THR A 379 12.54 -23.43 27.05
C THR A 379 13.25 -24.76 26.82
N THR A 380 13.22 -25.24 25.58
CA THR A 380 13.93 -26.46 25.16
C THR A 380 15.44 -26.26 24.99
N ASP A 381 15.91 -25.01 25.02
CA ASP A 381 17.32 -24.63 24.90
C ASP A 381 17.73 -23.76 26.09
N SER A 382 19.05 -23.60 26.31
CA SER A 382 19.61 -22.83 27.42
C SER A 382 19.00 -21.44 27.55
N LEU A 383 18.57 -21.09 28.77
CA LEU A 383 17.99 -19.78 29.12
C LEU A 383 18.87 -18.59 28.71
N ASN A 384 20.20 -18.76 28.71
CA ASN A 384 21.16 -17.72 28.31
C ASN A 384 21.07 -17.32 26.83
N GLN A 385 20.37 -18.10 26.01
CA GLN A 385 20.12 -17.83 24.60
C GLN A 385 18.78 -17.14 24.33
N ILE A 386 17.93 -17.01 25.35
CA ILE A 386 16.58 -16.48 25.22
C ILE A 386 16.51 -15.11 25.87
N ILE A 387 15.99 -14.14 25.13
CA ILE A 387 15.66 -12.83 25.68
C ILE A 387 14.16 -12.66 25.54
N TYR A 388 13.49 -12.51 26.67
CA TYR A 388 12.06 -12.28 26.72
C TYR A 388 11.75 -11.04 27.56
N LYS A 389 10.88 -10.17 27.05
CA LYS A 389 10.38 -9.00 27.76
C LYS A 389 8.88 -8.83 27.50
N SER A 390 8.07 -8.95 28.55
CA SER A 390 6.62 -8.67 28.46
C SER A 390 6.33 -7.18 28.28
N PHE A 391 7.15 -6.32 28.88
CA PHE A 391 6.99 -4.87 29.04
C PHE A 391 5.86 -4.42 29.99
N SER A 392 4.99 -5.31 30.46
CA SER A 392 3.94 -4.98 31.42
C SER A 392 4.48 -4.86 32.85
N SER A 393 4.01 -3.85 33.59
CA SER A 393 4.38 -3.61 35.01
C SER A 393 3.74 -4.60 35.98
N GLU A 394 2.65 -5.24 35.55
CA GLU A 394 2.03 -6.39 36.18
C GLU A 394 2.26 -7.60 35.26
N ASN A 395 2.70 -8.74 35.78
CA ASN A 395 3.02 -9.97 35.03
C ASN A 395 1.83 -10.63 34.28
N ASN A 396 1.07 -9.88 33.48
CA ASN A 396 -0.11 -10.34 32.76
C ASN A 396 -0.16 -9.73 31.35
N SER A 397 0.53 -10.31 30.37
CA SER A 397 0.25 -9.94 28.96
C SER A 397 0.28 -11.11 27.99
N PHE A 398 -0.91 -11.54 27.61
CA PHE A 398 -1.28 -12.20 26.35
C PHE A 398 -2.24 -11.25 25.59
N LEU A 399 -1.88 -9.95 25.69
CA LEU A 399 -2.33 -8.82 24.87
C LEU A 399 -3.68 -8.14 25.19
N LYS A 400 -4.04 -8.06 26.48
CA LYS A 400 -5.11 -7.15 26.98
C LYS A 400 -4.72 -5.66 26.96
N LYS A 401 -3.46 -5.32 27.20
CA LYS A 401 -2.88 -3.95 27.15
C LYS A 401 -1.36 -4.07 26.97
N GLY A 402 -0.73 -3.25 26.12
CA GLY A 402 0.72 -3.19 26.02
C GLY A 402 1.32 -1.96 26.70
N THR A 403 2.60 -1.73 26.45
CA THR A 403 3.29 -0.55 26.99
C THR A 403 3.32 0.53 25.93
N TYR A 404 2.58 1.60 26.19
CA TYR A 404 2.57 2.80 25.37
C TYR A 404 3.75 3.69 25.71
N TYR A 405 4.45 4.15 24.68
CA TYR A 405 5.56 5.08 24.82
C TYR A 405 5.27 6.37 24.06
N ASP A 406 5.25 7.48 24.78
CA ASP A 406 5.17 8.83 24.22
C ASP A 406 6.57 9.30 23.77
N SER A 407 7.15 8.59 22.81
CA SER A 407 8.43 8.91 22.20
C SER A 407 8.42 8.58 20.73
N ALA A 408 9.11 9.37 19.91
CA ALA A 408 9.31 9.07 18.49
C ALA A 408 10.16 7.82 18.25
N LYS A 409 10.91 7.36 19.27
CA LYS A 409 11.76 6.16 19.22
C LYS A 409 11.88 5.49 20.58
N VAL A 410 11.82 4.15 20.59
CA VAL A 410 12.03 3.32 21.79
C VAL A 410 12.99 2.19 21.49
N ILE A 411 13.94 1.96 22.40
CA ILE A 411 14.83 0.79 22.35
C ILE A 411 14.15 -0.35 23.12
N LEU A 412 13.77 -1.41 22.42
CA LEU A 412 13.17 -2.61 23.00
C LEU A 412 14.22 -3.45 23.73
N TYR A 413 15.36 -3.61 23.07
CA TYR A 413 16.51 -4.37 23.58
C TYR A 413 17.80 -3.82 23.00
N SER A 414 18.84 -3.78 23.83
CA SER A 414 20.21 -3.48 23.46
C SER A 414 21.11 -4.32 24.35
N GLY A 415 21.80 -5.30 23.77
CA GLY A 415 22.62 -6.23 24.55
C GLY A 415 23.19 -7.37 23.73
N GLN A 416 23.96 -8.23 24.38
CA GLN A 416 24.58 -9.41 23.76
C GLN A 416 23.59 -10.57 23.62
N ILE A 417 23.78 -11.37 22.58
CA ILE A 417 23.21 -12.70 22.43
C ILE A 417 24.36 -13.70 22.60
N ARG A 418 24.14 -14.73 23.42
CA ARG A 418 25.15 -15.77 23.70
C ARG A 418 24.86 -17.03 22.90
N ALA A 419 25.16 -17.04 21.61
CA ALA A 419 24.94 -18.22 20.78
C ALA A 419 25.86 -19.39 21.18
N GLN A 420 25.34 -20.61 21.21
CA GLN A 420 26.16 -21.81 21.45
C GLN A 420 27.22 -22.03 20.35
N ARG A 421 26.88 -21.69 19.10
CA ARG A 421 27.75 -21.83 17.92
C ARG A 421 27.80 -20.50 17.17
N GLY A 422 28.94 -20.25 16.50
CA GLY A 422 29.19 -18.98 15.81
C GLY A 422 28.15 -18.63 14.75
N SER A 423 27.60 -19.63 14.05
CA SER A 423 26.52 -19.46 13.07
C SER A 423 25.27 -20.20 13.52
N THR A 424 24.41 -19.51 14.26
CA THR A 424 23.13 -20.04 14.76
C THR A 424 21.98 -19.17 14.23
N PRO A 425 20.95 -19.76 13.61
CA PRO A 425 19.75 -19.01 13.22
C PRO A 425 18.92 -18.58 14.44
N TYR A 426 18.61 -17.30 14.50
CA TYR A 426 17.78 -16.67 15.51
C TYR A 426 16.57 -16.00 14.88
N GLU A 427 15.55 -15.77 15.71
CA GLU A 427 14.37 -14.99 15.38
C GLU A 427 14.15 -13.95 16.48
N VAL A 428 13.77 -12.74 16.09
CA VAL A 428 13.18 -11.73 16.95
C VAL A 428 11.72 -11.57 16.58
N SER A 429 10.84 -11.53 17.58
CA SER A 429 9.42 -11.22 17.41
C SER A 429 8.92 -10.29 18.49
N VAL A 430 7.96 -9.43 18.16
CA VAL A 430 7.28 -8.53 19.10
C VAL A 430 5.87 -8.24 18.59
N TRP A 431 4.90 -8.06 19.49
CA TRP A 431 3.54 -7.68 19.11
C TRP A 431 3.36 -6.16 19.17
N GLU A 432 2.81 -5.58 18.11
CA GLU A 432 2.49 -4.14 17.96
C GLU A 432 0.97 -3.94 17.87
N LYS A 433 0.45 -2.91 18.56
CA LYS A 433 -0.99 -2.59 18.53
C LYS A 433 -1.39 -1.98 17.19
N ILE A 434 -2.50 -2.43 16.62
CA ILE A 434 -3.04 -1.87 15.39
C ILE A 434 -3.94 -0.66 15.72
N TYR A 435 -3.42 0.55 15.51
CA TYR A 435 -4.18 1.81 15.64
C TYR A 435 -5.00 2.15 14.38
N ARG A 436 -6.23 2.65 14.53
CA ARG A 436 -7.12 2.97 13.38
C ARG A 436 -6.96 4.40 12.86
N ASP A 437 -6.36 5.27 13.66
CA ASP A 437 -6.25 6.70 13.35
C ASP A 437 -5.11 7.02 12.37
N THR A 438 -4.18 6.08 12.14
CA THR A 438 -3.04 6.24 11.24
C THR A 438 -2.91 5.10 10.24
N TYR A 439 -2.46 5.45 9.04
CA TYR A 439 -2.11 4.48 8.00
C TYR A 439 -0.77 3.76 8.30
N ASP A 440 0.16 4.42 8.97
CA ASP A 440 1.49 3.88 9.26
C ASP A 440 1.53 2.94 10.47
N PHE A 441 2.40 1.94 10.38
CA PHE A 441 2.96 1.17 11.50
C PHE A 441 4.30 1.75 11.96
N ALA A 442 4.74 1.39 13.16
CA ALA A 442 6.07 1.71 13.61
C ALA A 442 7.14 0.99 12.77
N TRP A 443 8.26 1.67 12.55
CA TRP A 443 9.44 1.08 11.94
C TRP A 443 10.22 0.28 12.97
N PHE A 444 10.32 -1.02 12.76
CA PHE A 444 11.24 -1.89 13.49
C PHE A 444 12.63 -1.79 12.86
N ASN A 445 13.58 -1.34 13.66
CA ASN A 445 14.98 -1.20 13.30
C ASN A 445 15.76 -2.26 14.08
N PHE A 446 16.37 -3.19 13.35
CA PHE A 446 17.26 -4.23 13.86
C PHE A 446 18.69 -3.91 13.45
N LYS A 447 19.62 -3.94 14.41
CA LYS A 447 21.07 -3.86 14.15
C LYS A 447 21.78 -4.98 14.87
N GLN A 448 22.75 -5.58 14.20
CA GLN A 448 23.61 -6.64 14.72
C GLN A 448 25.07 -6.23 14.55
N TYR A 449 25.81 -6.32 15.64
CA TYR A 449 27.23 -6.04 15.71
C TYR A 449 27.96 -7.34 16.08
N ASN A 450 29.05 -7.63 15.39
CA ASN A 450 29.91 -8.76 15.77
C ASN A 450 30.67 -8.47 17.07
N GLU A 451 31.48 -9.43 17.51
CA GLU A 451 32.27 -9.34 18.76
C GLU A 451 33.26 -8.16 18.78
N ASN A 452 33.66 -7.65 17.60
CA ASN A 452 34.55 -6.49 17.45
C ASN A 452 33.78 -5.15 17.39
N GLY A 453 32.45 -5.16 17.56
CA GLY A 453 31.62 -3.97 17.47
C GLY A 453 31.35 -3.47 16.05
N ILE A 454 31.64 -4.28 15.02
CA ILE A 454 31.40 -3.94 13.62
C ILE A 454 29.96 -4.32 13.26
N LEU A 455 29.21 -3.40 12.65
CA LEU A 455 27.86 -3.65 12.15
C LEU A 455 27.92 -4.69 11.02
N VAL A 456 27.28 -5.85 11.22
CA VAL A 456 27.25 -6.96 10.25
C VAL A 456 25.87 -7.17 9.63
N ASN A 457 24.81 -6.65 10.26
CA ASN A 457 23.45 -6.71 9.72
C ASN A 457 22.64 -5.50 10.21
N GLU A 458 21.90 -4.87 9.31
CA GLU A 458 20.93 -3.83 9.61
C GLU A 458 19.67 -4.05 8.77
N GLN A 459 18.51 -4.05 9.41
CA GLN A 459 17.22 -4.16 8.74
C GLN A 459 16.23 -3.18 9.32
N ASN A 460 15.45 -2.57 8.44
CA ASN A 460 14.36 -1.66 8.77
C ASN A 460 13.10 -2.12 8.06
N PHE A 461 12.07 -2.46 8.81
CA PHE A 461 10.80 -2.94 8.26
C PHE A 461 9.62 -2.47 9.11
N THR A 462 8.41 -2.64 8.60
CA THR A 462 7.16 -2.38 9.33
C THR A 462 6.31 -3.65 9.32
N GLY A 463 5.21 -3.66 10.06
CA GLY A 463 4.31 -4.82 10.07
C GLY A 463 3.29 -4.85 8.93
N ASN A 464 3.37 -3.95 7.95
CA ASN A 464 2.43 -3.86 6.84
C ASN A 464 2.21 -5.18 6.07
N ASN A 465 3.20 -6.08 6.06
CA ASN A 465 3.15 -7.38 5.40
C ASN A 465 2.92 -8.56 6.38
N SER A 466 2.71 -8.30 7.67
CA SER A 466 2.45 -9.34 8.66
C SER A 466 1.05 -9.92 8.48
N THR A 467 0.95 -11.25 8.53
CA THR A 467 -0.32 -11.98 8.52
C THR A 467 -0.74 -12.43 9.91
N ASP A 468 0.19 -12.39 10.88
CA ASP A 468 -0.05 -12.89 12.23
C ASP A 468 -0.75 -11.81 13.07
N ILE A 469 -2.09 -11.87 13.09
CA ILE A 469 -2.96 -10.95 13.83
C ILE A 469 -3.70 -11.67 14.95
N PHE A 470 -3.69 -11.07 16.13
CA PHE A 470 -4.42 -11.56 17.30
C PHE A 470 -4.99 -10.39 18.11
N ASN A 471 -6.31 -10.31 18.25
CA ASN A 471 -7.01 -9.30 19.09
C ASN A 471 -6.61 -7.83 18.83
N GLY A 472 -6.49 -7.45 17.55
CA GLY A 472 -6.07 -6.10 17.15
C GLY A 472 -4.60 -5.79 17.43
N TRP A 473 -3.77 -6.84 17.53
CA TRP A 473 -2.32 -6.78 17.56
C TRP A 473 -1.76 -7.53 16.35
N MET A 474 -0.64 -7.06 15.85
CA MET A 474 0.10 -7.72 14.78
C MET A 474 1.47 -8.15 15.30
N GLN A 475 1.98 -9.28 14.83
CA GLN A 475 3.32 -9.70 15.16
C GLN A 475 4.34 -9.19 14.13
N LEU A 476 5.35 -8.47 14.60
CA LEU A 476 6.56 -8.18 13.85
C LEU A 476 7.54 -9.34 14.04
N LYS A 477 8.13 -9.85 12.97
CA LYS A 477 9.06 -10.98 13.01
C LYS A 477 10.22 -10.81 12.04
N TYR A 478 11.43 -11.09 12.49
CA TYR A 478 12.63 -11.07 11.66
C TYR A 478 13.59 -12.19 12.05
N SER A 479 14.14 -12.87 11.05
CA SER A 479 15.12 -13.94 11.22
C SER A 479 16.52 -13.46 10.83
N PHE A 480 17.51 -13.81 11.64
CA PHE A 480 18.92 -13.46 11.41
C PHE A 480 19.84 -14.62 11.81
N ILE A 481 21.10 -14.54 11.39
CA ILE A 481 22.12 -15.55 11.73
C ILE A 481 23.22 -14.84 12.51
N THR A 482 23.65 -15.42 13.63
CA THR A 482 24.78 -14.90 14.40
C THR A 482 26.08 -15.01 13.59
N SER A 483 26.97 -14.03 13.76
CA SER A 483 28.31 -14.02 13.16
C SER A 483 29.37 -14.63 14.08
N GLY A 484 29.19 -14.48 15.40
CA GLY A 484 30.00 -15.09 16.45
C GLY A 484 29.16 -15.63 17.61
N ARG A 485 29.82 -15.96 18.72
CA ARG A 485 29.13 -16.42 19.94
C ARG A 485 28.57 -15.27 20.77
N ASN A 486 29.17 -14.08 20.65
CA ASN A 486 28.85 -12.91 21.48
C ASN A 486 28.46 -11.67 20.66
N ASP A 487 27.63 -11.86 19.63
CA ASP A 487 27.08 -10.75 18.87
C ASP A 487 26.23 -9.83 19.77
N SER A 488 26.30 -8.52 19.52
CA SER A 488 25.43 -7.55 20.16
C SER A 488 24.32 -7.12 19.20
N ILE A 489 23.09 -7.05 19.69
CA ILE A 489 21.96 -6.59 18.89
C ILE A 489 21.29 -5.37 19.52
N VAL A 490 20.66 -4.57 18.66
CA VAL A 490 19.79 -3.46 19.04
C VAL A 490 18.48 -3.60 18.28
N CYS A 491 17.38 -3.72 19.03
CA CYS A 491 16.02 -3.70 18.51
C CYS A 491 15.35 -2.40 18.95
N SER A 492 14.85 -1.61 18.01
CA SER A 492 14.15 -0.37 18.33
C SER A 492 12.96 -0.11 17.42
N LEU A 493 11.93 0.50 17.97
CA LEU A 493 10.77 0.99 17.21
C LEU A 493 10.88 2.50 17.02
N ARG A 494 10.46 3.00 15.85
CA ARG A 494 10.38 4.43 15.54
C ARG A 494 9.06 4.72 14.84
N GLY A 495 8.31 5.69 15.34
CA GLY A 495 7.00 6.02 14.76
C GLY A 495 6.12 6.83 15.70
N LYS A 496 4.83 6.87 15.38
CA LYS A 496 3.77 7.39 16.24
C LYS A 496 3.01 6.21 16.86
N PHE A 497 2.36 6.43 18.00
CA PHE A 497 1.53 5.43 18.69
C PHE A 497 2.28 4.12 18.99
N LEU A 498 3.43 4.23 19.65
CA LEU A 498 4.28 3.09 19.98
C LEU A 498 3.69 2.30 21.16
N GLU A 499 2.82 1.35 20.87
CA GLU A 499 2.32 0.37 21.84
C GLU A 499 2.71 -1.05 21.40
N PHE A 500 3.49 -1.72 22.23
CA PHE A 500 4.02 -3.05 21.96
C PHE A 500 4.09 -3.90 23.23
N SER A 501 4.24 -5.21 23.05
CA SER A 501 4.33 -6.19 24.15
C SER A 501 5.07 -7.44 23.67
N GLU A 502 5.50 -8.29 24.60
CA GLU A 502 5.96 -9.65 24.32
C GLU A 502 7.14 -9.71 23.33
N LEU A 503 8.23 -8.96 23.57
CA LEU A 503 9.46 -9.15 22.80
C LEU A 503 10.05 -10.53 23.14
N LEU A 504 10.34 -11.31 22.11
CA LEU A 504 11.03 -12.60 22.20
C LEU A 504 12.15 -12.66 21.17
N ILE A 505 13.38 -12.91 21.64
CA ILE A 505 14.53 -13.23 20.81
C ILE A 505 15.01 -14.62 21.22
N LYS A 506 15.08 -15.54 20.26
CA LYS A 506 15.43 -16.94 20.52
C LYS A 506 16.11 -17.61 19.32
N PRO A 507 16.88 -18.70 19.52
CA PRO A 507 17.22 -19.61 18.43
C PRO A 507 15.95 -20.10 17.72
N GLN A 508 15.98 -20.20 16.39
CA GLN A 508 14.79 -20.61 15.62
C GLN A 508 14.26 -21.99 16.04
N LYS A 509 15.16 -22.92 16.41
CA LYS A 509 14.82 -24.28 16.84
C LYS A 509 14.36 -24.38 18.29
N ALA A 510 14.59 -23.36 19.12
CA ALA A 510 14.16 -23.38 20.51
C ALA A 510 12.64 -23.16 20.59
N GLU A 511 11.96 -23.94 21.42
CA GLU A 511 10.60 -23.63 21.84
C GLU A 511 10.62 -22.90 23.16
N VAL A 512 9.92 -21.77 23.22
CA VAL A 512 9.85 -20.94 24.42
C VAL A 512 8.40 -20.87 24.87
N TYR A 513 8.17 -21.24 26.11
CA TYR A 513 6.89 -21.23 26.80
C TYR A 513 6.88 -20.10 27.82
N THR A 514 5.84 -19.26 27.80
CA THR A 514 5.62 -18.19 28.76
C THR A 514 4.17 -18.18 29.24
N HIS A 515 3.86 -17.35 30.25
CA HIS A 515 2.50 -17.18 30.79
C HIS A 515 1.82 -18.51 31.16
N LEU A 516 2.54 -19.39 31.84
CA LEU A 516 2.03 -20.70 32.29
C LEU A 516 0.95 -20.51 33.37
N ASN A 517 -0.31 -20.41 32.96
CA ASN A 517 -1.42 -20.12 33.86
C ASN A 517 -2.01 -21.38 34.50
N SER A 518 -2.57 -21.24 35.71
CA SER A 518 -3.22 -22.33 36.43
C SER A 518 -4.45 -22.91 35.72
N ASN A 519 -5.10 -22.12 34.87
CA ASN A 519 -6.22 -22.56 34.03
C ASN A 519 -5.78 -23.42 32.82
N GLY A 520 -4.48 -23.67 32.64
CA GLY A 520 -3.94 -24.47 31.53
C GLY A 520 -3.74 -23.71 30.22
N SER A 521 -3.97 -22.39 30.19
CA SER A 521 -3.53 -21.54 29.09
C SER A 521 -2.03 -21.23 29.21
N PHE A 522 -1.38 -21.06 28.06
CA PHE A 522 0.04 -20.70 27.99
C PHE A 522 0.35 -19.99 26.67
N VAL A 523 1.53 -19.41 26.56
CA VAL A 523 2.05 -18.85 25.31
C VAL A 523 3.23 -19.72 24.86
N VAL A 524 3.27 -20.09 23.59
CA VAL A 524 4.41 -20.81 22.98
C VAL A 524 4.92 -20.04 21.78
N ASN A 525 6.22 -19.74 21.75
CA ASN A 525 6.87 -18.97 20.68
C ASN A 525 6.10 -17.67 20.33
N ASN A 526 5.62 -16.97 21.36
CA ASN A 526 4.78 -15.77 21.25
C ASN A 526 3.37 -15.98 20.65
N TYR A 527 2.85 -17.20 20.57
CA TYR A 527 1.46 -17.48 20.21
C TYR A 527 0.66 -17.97 21.43
N PHE A 528 -0.49 -17.35 21.66
CA PHE A 528 -1.36 -17.70 22.78
C PHE A 528 -2.11 -19.01 22.53
N ILE A 529 -2.10 -19.88 23.53
CA ILE A 529 -2.83 -21.14 23.57
C ILE A 529 -3.87 -21.01 24.69
N PRO A 530 -5.18 -21.05 24.38
CA PRO A 530 -6.24 -20.86 25.38
C PRO A 530 -6.26 -22.00 26.41
N ALA A 531 -7.17 -21.98 27.38
CA ALA A 531 -7.45 -23.16 28.22
C ALA A 531 -8.23 -24.21 27.42
N ASN A 532 -8.24 -25.48 27.84
CA ASN A 532 -9.18 -26.46 27.28
C ASN A 532 -10.60 -26.05 27.69
N HIS A 533 -11.52 -26.02 26.72
CA HIS A 533 -12.95 -25.89 26.95
C HIS A 533 -13.56 -27.22 27.39
#